data_AF-A0A3L7PHS0-F1
#
_entry.id   AF-A0A3L7PHS0-F1
#
_cell.length_a   1.000
_cell.length_b   1.000
_cell.length_c   1.000
_cell.angle_alpha   90.00
_cell.angle_beta   90.00
_cell.angle_gamma   90.00
#
_symmetry.space_group_name_H-M   'P 1'
#
loop_
_entity.id
_entity.type
_entity.pdbx_description
1 polymer ?
#
loop_
_entity_poly.entity_id
_entity_poly.type
_entity_poly.pdbx_seq_one_letter_code
_entity_poly.pdbx_strand_id
1 'polypeptide(L)' 'MLTPDVARTAGEIFRRRVFAARSLDRDEKLLAGPRLFERACMLASAGLRQRHPAADDAAIGALLRRQLGVLRRLEAT' A
#
# COMPACT_ATOMS: atom_id res chain seq x y z
N MET A 1 -0.77 19.38 -11.99
CA MET A 1 -0.57 20.36 -10.90
C MET A 1 -1.71 20.16 -9.90
N LEU A 2 -1.42 19.85 -8.63
CA LEU A 2 -2.48 19.69 -7.62
C LEU A 2 -3.05 21.08 -7.27
N THR A 3 -4.35 21.17 -6.97
CA THR A 3 -4.93 22.43 -6.50
C THR A 3 -4.36 22.79 -5.11
N PRO A 4 -4.33 24.08 -4.73
CA PRO A 4 -3.80 24.50 -3.42
C PRO A 4 -4.44 23.76 -2.24
N ASP A 5 -5.74 23.45 -2.31
CA ASP A 5 -6.45 22.70 -1.28
C ASP A 5 -6.05 21.23 -1.17
N VAL A 6 -5.78 20.58 -2.31
CA VAL A 6 -5.28 19.21 -2.32
C VAL A 6 -3.86 19.16 -1.74
N ALA A 7 -3.01 20.12 -2.08
CA ALA A 7 -1.66 20.21 -1.54
C ALA A 7 -1.65 20.42 -0.01
N ARG A 8 -2.49 21.34 0.49
CA ARG A 8 -2.65 21.59 1.93
C ARG A 8 -3.14 20.34 2.67
N THR A 9 -4.18 19.70 2.16
CA THR A 9 -4.76 18.47 2.76
C THR A 9 -3.74 17.34 2.77
N ALA A 10 -3.01 17.12 1.68
CA ALA A 10 -1.95 16.13 1.62
C ALA A 10 -0.84 16.41 2.65
N GLY A 11 -0.45 17.67 2.82
CA GLY A 11 0.53 18.09 3.82
C GLY A 11 0.07 17.85 5.26
N GLU A 12 -1.20 18.06 5.57
CA GLU A 12 -1.78 17.75 6.89
C GLU A 12 -1.80 16.25 7.18
N ILE A 13 -2.22 15.44 6.20
CA ILE A 13 -2.19 13.97 6.30
C ILE A 13 -0.75 13.49 6.52
N PHE A 14 0.19 14.02 5.75
CA PHE A 14 1.60 13.68 5.88
C PHE A 14 2.14 14.01 7.28
N ARG A 15 1.93 15.24 7.77
CA ARG A 15 2.35 15.66 9.12
C ARG A 15 1.78 14.76 10.21
N ARG A 16 0.48 14.42 10.14
CA ARG A 16 -0.17 13.52 11.10
C ARG A 16 0.48 12.13 11.10
N ARG A 17 0.77 11.58 9.92
CA ARG A 17 1.42 10.27 9.79
C ARG A 17 2.85 10.27 10.35
N VAL A 18 3.62 11.33 10.07
CA VAL A 18 4.98 11.49 10.61
C VAL A 18 4.95 11.57 12.12
N PHE A 19 4.04 12.37 12.69
CA PHE A 19 3.91 12.49 14.15
C PHE A 19 3.55 11.14 14.79
N ALA A 20 2.54 10.45 14.27
CA ALA A 20 2.14 9.13 14.76
C ALA A 20 3.30 8.13 14.71
N ALA A 21 4.05 8.09 13.61
CA ALA A 21 5.21 7.19 13.48
C ALA A 21 6.36 7.51 14.44
N ARG A 22 6.51 8.78 14.87
CA ARG A 22 7.52 9.20 15.85
C ARG A 22 7.13 8.87 17.29
N SER A 23 5.83 8.72 17.57
CA SER A 23 5.31 8.41 18.89
C SER A 23 5.27 6.92 19.22
N LEU A 24 5.51 6.03 18.25
CA LEU A 24 5.59 4.59 18.48
C LEU A 24 6.82 4.24 19.33
N ASP A 25 6.68 3.26 20.21
CA ASP A 25 7.83 2.70 20.91
C ASP A 25 8.75 1.90 19.96
N ARG A 26 9.89 1.40 20.46
CA ARG A 26 10.87 0.69 19.63
C ARG A 26 10.32 -0.60 19.03
N ASP A 27 9.53 -1.36 19.77
CA ASP A 27 9.02 -2.66 19.34
C ASP A 27 7.86 -2.47 18.35
N GLU A 28 6.98 -1.51 18.63
CA GLU A 28 5.93 -1.09 17.71
C GLU A 28 6.48 -0.56 16.41
N LYS A 29 7.55 0.25 16.47
CA LYS A 29 8.22 0.80 15.29
C LYS A 29 8.91 -0.29 14.47
N LEU A 30 9.50 -1.29 15.12
CA LEU A 30 10.07 -2.45 14.45
C LEU A 30 9.00 -3.22 13.67
N LEU A 31 7.82 -3.43 14.26
CA LEU A 31 6.72 -4.16 13.65
C LEU A 31 5.89 -3.33 12.65
N ALA A 32 6.06 -2.00 12.62
CA ALA A 32 5.30 -1.12 11.75
C ALA A 32 5.51 -1.44 10.26
N GLY A 33 6.75 -1.73 9.85
CA GLY A 33 7.08 -2.11 8.47
C GLY A 33 6.36 -3.38 8.01
N PRO A 34 6.55 -4.52 8.69
CA PRO A 34 5.84 -5.76 8.39
C PRO A 34 4.31 -5.63 8.37
N ARG A 35 3.71 -4.92 9.34
CA ARG A 35 2.26 -4.69 9.39
C ARG A 35 1.76 -3.86 8.19
N LEU A 36 2.52 -2.85 7.78
CA LEU A 36 2.21 -2.05 6.58
C LEU A 36 2.28 -2.92 5.32
N PHE A 37 3.30 -3.77 5.21
CA PHE A 37 3.45 -4.69 4.09
C PHE A 37 2.27 -5.67 4.00
N GLU A 38 1.92 -6.32 5.11
CA GLU A 38 0.79 -7.25 5.17
C GLU A 38 -0.52 -6.56 4.77
N ARG A 39 -0.77 -5.36 5.30
CA ARG A 39 -1.93 -4.54 4.93
C ARG A 39 -1.99 -4.23 3.44
N ALA A 40 -0.85 -3.88 2.84
CA ALA A 40 -0.76 -3.61 1.41
C ALA A 40 -1.09 -4.87 0.58
N CYS A 41 -0.55 -6.03 0.97
CA CYS A 41 -0.87 -7.31 0.32
C CYS A 41 -2.36 -7.67 0.44
N MET A 42 -2.98 -7.46 1.60
CA MET A 42 -4.40 -7.69 1.81
C MET A 42 -5.25 -6.80 0.89
N LEU A 43 -4.97 -5.50 0.86
CA LEU A 43 -5.72 -4.55 0.02
C LEU A 43 -5.60 -4.87 -1.47
N ALA A 44 -4.38 -5.15 -1.95
CA ALA A 44 -4.14 -5.51 -3.34
C ALA A 44 -4.89 -6.79 -3.73
N SER A 45 -4.85 -7.82 -2.86
CA SER A 45 -5.53 -9.09 -3.08
C SER A 45 -7.05 -8.94 -3.01
N ALA A 46 -7.58 -8.13 -2.10
CA ALA A 46 -9.02 -7.84 -2.01
C ALA A 46 -9.55 -7.20 -3.30
N GLY A 47 -8.83 -6.21 -3.84
CA GLY A 47 -9.19 -5.61 -5.12
C GLY A 47 -9.09 -6.56 -6.32
N LEU A 48 -8.25 -7.60 -6.25
CA LEU A 48 -8.21 -8.66 -7.26
C LEU A 48 -9.40 -9.62 -7.10
N ARG A 49 -9.71 -10.06 -5.88
CA ARG A 49 -10.88 -10.93 -5.62
C ARG A 49 -12.19 -10.27 -6.03
N GLN A 50 -12.34 -8.97 -5.78
CA GLN A 50 -13.50 -8.22 -6.24
C GLN A 50 -13.65 -8.22 -7.77
N ARG A 51 -12.54 -8.13 -8.51
CA ARG A 51 -12.52 -8.14 -9.98
C ARG A 51 -12.62 -9.55 -10.57
N HIS A 52 -12.23 -10.57 -9.81
CA HIS A 52 -12.20 -11.96 -10.23
C HIS A 52 -12.86 -12.87 -9.17
N PRO A 53 -14.20 -12.85 -9.04
CA PRO A 53 -14.89 -13.54 -7.94
C PRO A 53 -14.75 -15.06 -7.93
N ALA A 54 -14.50 -15.66 -9.10
CA ALA A 54 -14.32 -17.10 -9.26
C ALA A 54 -12.86 -17.57 -9.15
N ALA A 55 -11.91 -16.65 -8.96
CA ALA A 55 -10.50 -17.01 -8.85
C ALA A 55 -10.19 -17.55 -7.44
N ASP A 56 -9.46 -18.65 -7.39
CA ASP A 56 -8.90 -19.18 -6.15
C ASP A 56 -7.66 -18.38 -5.70
N ASP A 57 -7.15 -18.70 -4.51
CA ASP A 57 -6.01 -17.99 -3.93
C ASP A 57 -4.73 -18.11 -4.78
N ALA A 58 -4.53 -19.25 -5.45
CA ALA A 58 -3.37 -19.47 -6.32
C ALA A 58 -3.43 -18.56 -7.55
N ALA A 59 -4.60 -18.45 -8.18
CA ALA A 59 -4.87 -17.57 -9.30
C ALA A 59 -4.74 -16.09 -8.91
N ILE A 60 -5.26 -15.68 -7.74
CA ILE A 60 -5.08 -14.32 -7.21
C ILE A 60 -3.59 -14.01 -7.00
N GLY A 61 -2.84 -14.95 -6.42
CA GLY A 61 -1.40 -14.81 -6.22
C GLY A 61 -0.61 -14.70 -7.54
N ALA A 62 -1.03 -15.41 -8.59
CA ALA A 62 -0.44 -15.29 -9.92
C ALA A 62 -0.74 -13.93 -10.57
N LEU A 63 -1.98 -13.46 -10.47
CA LEU A 63 -2.40 -12.14 -10.97
C LEU A 63 -1.65 -11.00 -10.27
N LEU A 64 -1.49 -11.07 -8.94
CA LEU A 64 -0.76 -10.08 -8.16
C LEU A 64 0.71 -10.02 -8.59
N ARG A 65 1.39 -11.17 -8.73
CA ARG A 65 2.77 -11.24 -9.21
C ARG A 65 2.92 -10.63 -10.61
N ARG A 66 1.96 -10.89 -11.51
CA ARG A 66 1.95 -10.28 -12.84
C ARG A 66 1.83 -8.75 -12.78
N GLN A 67 0.93 -8.22 -11.95
CA GLN A 67 0.77 -6.77 -11.77
C GLN A 67 2.03 -6.11 -11.20
N LEU A 68 2.65 -6.73 -10.19
CA LEU A 68 3.93 -6.25 -9.63
C LEU A 68 5.05 -6.26 -10.67
N GLY A 69 5.07 -7.26 -11.56
CA GLY A 69 6.01 -7.31 -12.67
C GLY A 69 5.85 -6.15 -13.66
N VAL A 70 4.61 -5.70 -13.91
CA VAL A 70 4.35 -4.50 -14.72
C VAL A 70 4.86 -3.25 -14.01
N LEU A 71 4.51 -3.09 -12.74
CA LEU A 71 4.92 -1.92 -11.94
C LEU A 71 6.45 -1.77 -11.91
N ARG A 72 7.19 -2.85 -11.64
CA ARG A 72 8.66 -2.83 -11.64
C ARG A 72 9.28 -2.38 -12.96
N ARG A 73 8.65 -2.71 -14.09
CA ARG A 73 9.13 -2.25 -15.41
C ARG A 73 8.88 -0.76 -15.61
N LEU A 74 7.76 -0.25 -15.10
CA LEU A 74 7.44 1.18 -15.18
C LEU A 74 8.36 2.02 -14.28
N GLU A 75 8.69 1.53 -13.09
CA GLU A 75 9.63 2.20 -12.15
C GLU A 75 11.09 2.19 -12.63
N ALA A 76 11.44 1.30 -13.55
CA ALA A 76 12.77 1.22 -14.14
C ALA A 76 12.98 2.19 -15.32
N THR A 77 11.97 3.00 -15.66
CA THR A 77 12.03 4.02 -16.72
C THR A 77 12.20 5.42 -16.13
#